data_AF-A0A453EU26-F1
#
_entry.id   AF-A0A453EU26-F1
#
_cell.length_a   1.000
_cell.length_b   1.000
_cell.length_c   1.000
_cell.angle_alpha   90.00
_cell.angle_beta   90.00
_cell.angle_gamma   90.00
#
_symmetry.space_group_name_H-M   'P 1'
#
loop_
_entity.id
_entity.type
_entity.pdbx_description
1 polymer ?
#
loop_
_entity_poly.entity_id
_entity_poly.type
_entity_poly.pdbx_seq_one_letter_code
_entity_poly.pdbx_strand_id
1 'polypeptide(L)'
;PTLLVLAAIESGRPAPTNERIRGSPTRMEAVGGAAEERWASLCNCVVNFLLEEKYHLTALELLQELQEDGRHAQALRLRSFFSDPAFFPPDLVARASSSPPGADPQSLLEEKIAAEEKLALTEYDLRLAKEDLTCLKLELQKQQESSPDNTIDASAHEGFNQQDQRDVKISALGPLKDNERKDLNCAVKEYLLLAGYRLAAMTFIEE
;
A
#
# COMPACT_ATOMS: atom_id res chain seq x y z
N PRO A 1 -17.87 3.26 30.69
CA PRO A 1 -18.80 2.14 30.96
C PRO A 1 -18.62 1.06 29.87
N THR A 2 -17.99 -0.11 30.06
CA THR A 2 -17.65 -0.90 31.24
C THR A 2 -16.55 -1.90 30.80
N LEU A 3 -15.60 -2.18 31.69
CA LEU A 3 -14.45 -3.08 31.52
C LEU A 3 -14.83 -4.58 31.64
N LEU A 4 -13.98 -5.44 31.03
CA LEU A 4 -13.68 -6.85 31.40
C LEU A 4 -14.85 -7.85 31.27
N VAL A 5 -14.65 -9.09 30.81
CA VAL A 5 -14.07 -10.18 31.61
C VAL A 5 -13.63 -11.33 30.69
N LEU A 6 -12.33 -11.63 30.72
CA LEU A 6 -11.78 -12.98 30.57
C LEU A 6 -11.97 -13.73 31.90
N ALA A 7 -12.57 -14.92 31.88
CA ALA A 7 -12.27 -16.08 32.74
C ALA A 7 -13.49 -17.01 32.84
N ALA A 8 -13.34 -18.25 32.39
CA ALA A 8 -13.93 -19.43 33.04
C ALA A 8 -13.22 -20.69 32.53
N ILE A 9 -12.14 -21.07 33.22
CA ILE A 9 -11.55 -22.41 33.20
C ILE A 9 -12.05 -23.13 34.46
N GLU A 10 -12.43 -24.39 34.26
CA GLU A 10 -12.59 -25.50 35.21
C GLU A 10 -13.76 -25.51 36.22
N SER A 11 -14.60 -26.55 36.09
CA SER A 11 -14.82 -27.51 37.19
C SER A 11 -15.43 -28.81 36.65
N GLY A 12 -14.73 -29.93 36.83
CA GLY A 12 -15.12 -31.25 36.30
C GLY A 12 -16.00 -32.12 37.22
N ARG A 13 -16.44 -33.27 36.69
CA ARG A 13 -16.45 -34.62 37.31
C ARG A 13 -17.05 -35.70 36.36
N PRO A 14 -16.83 -37.02 36.63
CA PRO A 14 -16.60 -38.05 35.60
C PRO A 14 -17.60 -39.23 35.55
N ALA A 15 -17.43 -40.05 34.48
CA ALA A 15 -17.67 -41.52 34.33
C ALA A 15 -19.11 -42.05 34.10
N PRO A 16 -19.34 -43.30 33.60
CA PRO A 16 -18.55 -44.17 32.68
C PRO A 16 -19.36 -44.91 31.57
N THR A 17 -18.62 -45.62 30.69
CA THR A 17 -18.94 -46.88 29.95
C THR A 17 -20.08 -46.95 28.93
N ASN A 18 -19.74 -47.17 27.65
CA ASN A 18 -20.20 -48.32 26.86
C ASN A 18 -19.23 -48.62 25.70
N GLU A 19 -18.90 -49.91 25.53
CA GLU A 19 -18.11 -50.45 24.43
C GLU A 19 -18.90 -50.50 23.10
N ARG A 20 -18.12 -50.65 22.02
CA ARG A 20 -18.42 -51.48 20.84
C ARG A 20 -19.36 -50.88 19.78
N ILE A 21 -18.79 -50.55 18.62
CA ILE A 21 -18.86 -51.35 17.37
C ILE A 21 -18.38 -50.47 16.20
N ARG A 22 -17.27 -50.92 15.58
CA ARG A 22 -17.02 -50.98 14.12
C ARG A 22 -17.52 -49.79 13.28
N GLY A 23 -16.56 -49.00 12.80
CA GLY A 23 -16.74 -48.13 11.64
C GLY A 23 -15.50 -47.29 11.42
N SER A 24 -14.49 -47.83 10.77
CA SER A 24 -13.36 -47.06 10.24
C SER A 24 -13.84 -45.99 9.25
N PRO A 25 -13.55 -44.70 9.45
CA PRO A 25 -13.62 -43.72 8.39
C PRO A 25 -12.18 -43.34 8.03
N THR A 26 -11.46 -44.25 7.38
CA THR A 26 -10.13 -43.91 6.88
C THR A 26 -10.07 -44.37 5.44
N ARG A 27 -10.11 -43.37 4.55
CA ARG A 27 -9.44 -43.30 3.24
C ARG A 27 -10.32 -42.62 2.19
N MET A 28 -10.69 -41.37 2.44
CA MET A 28 -11.11 -40.46 1.36
C MET A 28 -10.75 -38.98 1.62
N GLU A 29 -10.52 -38.54 2.86
CA GLU A 29 -10.03 -37.17 3.16
C GLU A 29 -8.51 -36.96 3.05
N ALA A 30 -7.72 -38.01 2.88
CA ALA A 30 -6.26 -37.89 2.87
C ALA A 30 -5.69 -37.17 1.62
N VAL A 31 -6.47 -37.06 0.53
CA VAL A 31 -5.99 -36.47 -0.73
C VAL A 31 -6.10 -34.93 -0.72
N GLY A 32 -7.09 -34.37 -0.01
CA GLY A 32 -7.25 -32.92 0.14
C GLY A 32 -6.23 -32.30 1.10
N GLY A 33 -6.00 -32.95 2.25
CA GLY A 33 -5.11 -32.41 3.29
C GLY A 33 -3.64 -32.28 2.86
N ALA A 34 -3.13 -33.19 2.04
CA ALA A 34 -1.74 -33.13 1.58
C ALA A 34 -1.49 -31.97 0.60
N ALA A 35 -2.47 -31.61 -0.22
CA ALA A 35 -2.38 -30.44 -1.09
C ALA A 35 -2.46 -29.17 -0.24
N GLU A 36 -3.40 -29.10 0.69
CA GLU A 36 -3.57 -27.96 1.61
C GLU A 36 -2.31 -27.70 2.45
N GLU A 37 -1.67 -28.75 2.97
CA GLU A 37 -0.42 -28.65 3.73
C GLU A 37 0.72 -28.07 2.88
N ARG A 38 0.82 -28.49 1.61
CA ARG A 38 1.80 -27.93 0.67
C ARG A 38 1.50 -26.46 0.39
N TRP A 39 0.25 -26.09 0.16
CA TRP A 39 -0.16 -24.70 -0.05
C TRP A 39 0.09 -23.82 1.17
N ALA A 40 -0.19 -24.32 2.37
CA ALA A 40 0.10 -23.64 3.63
C ALA A 40 1.61 -23.45 3.83
N SER A 41 2.41 -24.47 3.49
CA SER A 41 3.89 -24.35 3.54
C SER A 41 4.42 -23.30 2.56
N LEU A 42 3.87 -23.24 1.35
CA LEU A 42 4.23 -22.25 0.35
C LEU A 42 3.81 -20.84 0.78
N CYS A 43 2.61 -20.70 1.34
CA CYS A 43 2.15 -19.45 1.93
C CYS A 43 3.12 -18.94 3.00
N ASN A 44 3.56 -19.82 3.91
CA ASN A 44 4.53 -19.47 4.95
C ASN A 44 5.87 -19.01 4.36
N CYS A 45 6.33 -19.62 3.26
CA CYS A 45 7.53 -19.17 2.55
C CYS A 45 7.35 -17.77 1.98
N VAL A 46 6.21 -17.49 1.34
CA VAL A 46 5.89 -16.17 0.79
C VAL A 46 5.80 -15.12 1.90
N VAL A 47 5.14 -15.43 3.01
CA VAL A 47 5.07 -14.53 4.17
C VAL A 47 6.46 -14.20 4.71
N ASN A 48 7.34 -15.18 4.83
CA ASN A 48 8.72 -14.92 5.27
C ASN A 48 9.47 -14.05 4.28
N PHE A 49 9.36 -14.36 3.00
CA PHE A 49 9.99 -13.60 1.93
C PHE A 49 9.58 -12.13 1.98
N LEU A 50 8.27 -11.84 2.11
CA LEU A 50 7.77 -10.46 2.16
C LEU A 50 8.32 -9.69 3.37
N LEU A 51 8.42 -10.33 4.54
CA LEU A 51 8.92 -9.68 5.76
C LEU A 51 10.45 -9.49 5.75
N GLU A 52 11.19 -10.44 5.16
CA GLU A 52 12.65 -10.38 5.03
C GLU A 52 13.08 -9.29 4.04
N GLU A 53 12.43 -9.23 2.87
CA GLU A 53 12.73 -8.25 1.82
C GLU A 53 11.98 -6.92 1.99
N LYS A 54 11.28 -6.72 3.11
CA LYS A 54 10.64 -5.45 3.51
C LYS A 54 9.47 -5.02 2.61
N TYR A 55 8.79 -5.97 1.97
CA TYR A 55 7.52 -5.78 1.27
C TYR A 55 6.34 -5.67 2.26
N HIS A 56 6.35 -4.64 3.09
CA HIS A 56 5.39 -4.50 4.19
C HIS A 56 3.98 -4.16 3.68
N LEU A 57 3.87 -3.40 2.59
CA LEU A 57 2.57 -3.06 2.04
C LEU A 57 1.92 -4.31 1.44
N THR A 58 2.68 -5.05 0.63
CA THR A 58 2.23 -6.35 0.10
C THR A 58 1.87 -7.33 1.22
N ALA A 59 2.68 -7.39 2.28
CA ALA A 59 2.44 -8.25 3.43
C ALA A 59 1.14 -7.87 4.19
N LEU A 60 0.82 -6.58 4.27
CA LEU A 60 -0.41 -6.09 4.92
C LEU A 60 -1.65 -6.44 4.10
N GLU A 61 -1.57 -6.31 2.78
CA GLU A 61 -2.67 -6.67 1.88
C GLU A 61 -2.92 -8.18 1.88
N LEU A 62 -1.84 -8.97 1.84
CA LEU A 62 -1.94 -10.42 1.97
C LEU A 62 -2.56 -10.82 3.32
N LEU A 63 -2.26 -10.11 4.40
CA LEU A 63 -2.92 -10.33 5.70
C LEU A 63 -4.43 -10.10 5.60
N GLN A 64 -4.88 -9.03 4.95
CA GLN A 64 -6.30 -8.74 4.76
C GLN A 64 -6.98 -9.82 3.92
N GLU A 65 -6.43 -10.16 2.76
CA GLU A 65 -7.03 -11.18 1.88
C GLU A 65 -7.04 -12.57 2.53
N LEU A 66 -6.03 -12.92 3.34
CA LEU A 66 -6.04 -14.14 4.16
C LEU A 66 -7.14 -14.14 5.22
N GLN A 67 -7.45 -12.98 5.81
CA GLN A 67 -8.53 -12.85 6.79
C GLN A 67 -9.91 -12.97 6.13
N GLU A 68 -10.07 -12.39 4.94
CA GLU A 68 -11.29 -12.48 4.14
C GLU A 68 -11.58 -13.93 3.70
N ASP A 69 -10.53 -14.66 3.33
CA ASP A 69 -10.64 -16.08 2.97
C ASP A 69 -10.71 -17.04 4.18
N GLY A 70 -10.72 -16.52 5.42
CA GLY A 70 -10.82 -17.32 6.64
C GLY A 70 -9.57 -18.12 7.01
N ARG A 71 -8.42 -17.88 6.36
CA ARG A 71 -7.15 -18.60 6.58
C ARG A 71 -6.33 -18.01 7.73
N HIS A 72 -6.95 -17.91 8.91
CA HIS A 72 -6.36 -17.25 10.08
C HIS A 72 -5.05 -17.90 10.60
N ALA A 73 -4.87 -19.20 10.38
CA ALA A 73 -3.64 -19.89 10.80
C ALA A 73 -2.41 -19.37 10.05
N GLN A 74 -2.55 -19.09 8.75
CA GLN A 74 -1.49 -18.59 7.88
C GLN A 74 -1.23 -17.09 8.12
N ALA A 75 -2.29 -16.35 8.46
CA ALA A 75 -2.22 -14.95 8.85
C ALA A 75 -1.52 -14.69 10.21
N LEU A 76 -1.32 -15.71 11.04
CA LEU A 76 -0.86 -15.54 12.42
C LEU A 76 0.50 -14.82 12.51
N ARG A 77 1.44 -15.14 11.61
CA ARG A 77 2.77 -14.50 11.56
C ARG A 77 2.66 -13.02 11.17
N LEU A 78 1.92 -12.71 10.11
CA LEU A 78 1.67 -11.35 9.67
C LEU A 78 0.97 -10.54 10.76
N ARG A 79 -0.10 -11.09 11.36
CA ARG A 79 -0.80 -10.44 12.47
C ARG A 79 0.13 -10.14 13.63
N SER A 80 1.00 -11.07 14.00
CA SER A 80 1.96 -10.88 15.09
C SER A 80 2.95 -9.77 14.76
N PHE A 81 3.43 -9.71 13.52
CA PHE A 81 4.33 -8.66 13.04
C PHE A 81 3.68 -7.27 13.06
N PHE A 82 2.47 -7.13 12.51
CA PHE A 82 1.75 -5.83 12.47
C PHE A 82 1.17 -5.40 13.81
N SER A 83 1.05 -6.31 14.78
CA SER A 83 0.58 -5.97 16.13
C SER A 83 1.72 -5.57 17.08
N ASP A 84 2.97 -5.65 16.65
CA ASP A 84 4.11 -5.34 17.51
C ASP A 84 4.24 -3.82 17.71
N PRO A 85 4.03 -3.31 18.94
CA PRO A 85 4.10 -1.88 19.22
C PRO A 85 5.52 -1.30 19.07
N ALA A 86 6.56 -2.14 19.04
CA ALA A 86 7.93 -1.70 18.78
C ALA A 86 8.11 -1.24 17.31
N PHE A 87 7.40 -1.88 16.38
CA PHE A 87 7.39 -1.49 14.97
C PHE A 87 6.25 -0.51 14.64
N PHE A 88 5.11 -0.64 15.33
CA PHE A 88 3.90 0.15 15.08
C PHE A 88 3.38 0.80 16.37
N PRO A 89 3.96 1.95 16.79
CA PRO A 89 3.53 2.65 17.99
C PRO A 89 2.03 3.00 17.93
N PRO A 90 1.22 2.66 18.96
CA PRO A 90 -0.23 2.86 18.94
C PRO A 90 -0.64 4.31 18.64
N ASP A 91 0.12 5.28 19.14
CA ASP A 91 -0.17 6.71 18.95
C ASP A 91 -0.01 7.14 17.47
N LEU A 92 0.96 6.57 16.76
CA LEU A 92 1.18 6.84 15.34
C LEU A 92 0.10 6.16 14.49
N VAL A 93 -0.23 4.91 14.82
CA VAL A 93 -1.29 4.17 14.14
C VAL A 93 -2.64 4.84 14.34
N ALA A 94 -2.97 5.26 15.57
CA ALA A 94 -4.22 5.95 15.87
C ALA A 94 -4.33 7.29 15.12
N ARG A 95 -3.22 8.05 15.02
CA ARG A 95 -3.18 9.30 14.25
C ARG A 95 -3.30 9.07 12.74
N ALA A 96 -2.69 8.02 12.21
CA ALA A 96 -2.82 7.67 10.79
C ALA A 96 -4.22 7.14 10.45
N SER A 97 -4.87 6.48 11.42
CA SER A 97 -6.23 5.96 11.28
C SER A 97 -7.30 7.03 11.47
N SER A 98 -6.96 8.13 12.17
CA SER A 98 -7.82 9.30 12.19
C SER A 98 -7.73 10.02 10.85
N SER A 99 -8.85 10.08 10.12
CA SER A 99 -8.94 10.89 8.92
C SER A 99 -8.49 12.33 9.24
N PRO A 100 -7.52 12.90 8.52
CA PRO A 100 -7.14 14.30 8.70
C PRO A 100 -8.40 15.21 8.61
N PRO A 101 -8.47 16.29 9.39
CA PRO A 101 -9.53 17.28 9.19
C PRO A 101 -9.54 17.74 7.73
N GLY A 102 -10.67 17.59 7.03
CA GLY A 102 -10.82 17.92 5.60
C GLY A 102 -10.56 16.77 4.62
N ALA A 103 -10.20 15.57 5.09
CA ALA A 103 -10.11 14.37 4.25
C ALA A 103 -11.44 13.59 4.15
N ASP A 104 -12.55 14.16 4.63
CA ASP A 104 -13.85 13.59 4.34
C ASP A 104 -14.18 13.79 2.84
N PRO A 105 -14.74 12.77 2.16
CA PRO A 105 -14.97 12.82 0.71
C PRO A 105 -15.82 14.02 0.27
N GLN A 106 -16.68 14.52 1.16
CA GLN A 106 -17.61 15.59 0.87
C GLN A 106 -16.93 16.96 0.93
N SER A 107 -16.08 17.21 1.93
CA SER A 107 -15.24 18.40 2.03
C SER A 107 -14.21 18.46 0.90
N LEU A 108 -13.61 17.32 0.51
CA LEU A 108 -12.70 17.27 -0.64
C LEU A 108 -13.39 17.64 -1.95
N LEU A 109 -14.64 17.20 -2.12
CA LEU A 109 -15.45 17.57 -3.29
C LEU A 109 -15.80 19.06 -3.28
N GLU A 110 -16.18 19.61 -2.13
CA GLU A 110 -16.52 21.02 -1.98
C GLU A 110 -15.29 21.93 -2.19
N GLU A 111 -14.12 21.53 -1.68
CA GLU A 111 -12.85 22.22 -1.93
C GLU A 111 -12.47 22.19 -3.42
N LYS A 112 -12.62 21.04 -4.09
CA LYS A 112 -12.40 20.93 -5.54
C LYS A 112 -13.30 21.90 -6.31
N ILE A 113 -14.59 21.93 -6.00
CA ILE A 113 -15.55 22.83 -6.66
C ILE A 113 -15.15 24.29 -6.45
N ALA A 114 -14.83 24.68 -5.21
CA ALA A 114 -14.39 26.03 -4.90
C ALA A 114 -13.09 26.41 -5.62
N ALA A 115 -12.15 25.48 -5.77
CA ALA A 115 -10.92 25.69 -6.53
C ALA A 115 -11.19 25.89 -8.03
N GLU A 116 -12.12 25.12 -8.61
CA GLU A 116 -12.54 25.25 -10.01
C GLU A 116 -13.24 26.60 -10.27
N GLU A 117 -14.10 27.05 -9.36
CA GLU A 117 -14.75 28.36 -9.45
C GLU A 117 -13.74 29.51 -9.37
N LYS A 118 -12.81 29.44 -8.42
CA LYS A 118 -11.74 30.43 -8.29
C LYS A 118 -10.86 30.46 -9.54
N LEU A 119 -10.53 29.30 -10.10
CA LEU A 119 -9.77 29.20 -11.35
C LEU A 119 -10.51 29.94 -12.47
N ALA A 120 -11.80 29.66 -12.67
CA ALA A 120 -12.61 30.30 -13.70
C ALA A 120 -12.63 31.84 -13.56
N LEU A 121 -12.72 32.36 -12.33
CA LEU A 121 -12.63 33.80 -12.07
C LEU A 121 -11.26 34.36 -12.47
N THR A 122 -10.18 33.70 -12.05
CA THR A 122 -8.81 34.17 -12.38
C THR A 122 -8.50 34.09 -13.87
N GLU A 123 -9.06 33.12 -14.59
CA GLU A 123 -8.94 33.01 -16.05
C GLU A 123 -9.68 34.14 -16.77
N TYR A 124 -10.83 34.56 -16.24
CA TYR A 124 -11.57 35.71 -16.75
C TYR A 124 -10.78 37.01 -16.53
N ASP A 125 -10.30 37.26 -15.32
CA ASP A 125 -9.50 38.45 -14.99
C ASP A 125 -8.21 38.50 -15.82
N LEU A 126 -7.56 37.35 -16.04
CA LEU A 126 -6.39 37.23 -16.90
C LEU A 126 -6.71 37.61 -18.35
N ARG A 127 -7.87 37.19 -18.87
CA ARG A 127 -8.31 37.54 -20.22
C ARG A 127 -8.52 39.04 -20.36
N LEU A 128 -9.17 39.65 -19.38
CA LEU A 128 -9.42 41.09 -19.34
C LEU A 128 -8.10 41.87 -19.29
N ALA A 129 -7.18 41.49 -18.40
CA ALA A 129 -5.86 42.13 -18.31
C ALA A 129 -5.03 41.96 -19.59
N LYS A 130 -5.14 40.80 -20.26
CA LYS A 130 -4.50 40.58 -21.57
C LYS A 130 -5.09 41.50 -22.64
N GLU A 131 -6.40 41.68 -22.67
CA GLU A 131 -7.08 42.58 -23.59
C GLU A 131 -6.63 44.04 -23.36
N ASP A 132 -6.63 44.50 -22.11
CA ASP A 132 -6.15 45.83 -21.74
C ASP A 132 -4.70 46.06 -22.19
N LEU A 133 -3.84 45.06 -21.96
CA LEU A 133 -2.44 45.09 -22.39
C LEU A 133 -2.32 45.14 -23.91
N THR A 134 -3.15 44.41 -24.65
CA THR A 134 -3.18 44.49 -26.13
C THR A 134 -3.63 45.88 -26.61
N CYS A 135 -4.65 46.47 -25.99
CA CYS A 135 -5.11 47.83 -26.31
C CYS A 135 -4.00 48.87 -26.05
N LEU A 136 -3.36 48.80 -24.88
CA LEU A 136 -2.25 49.70 -24.54
C LEU A 136 -1.05 49.49 -25.45
N LYS A 137 -0.72 48.25 -25.82
CA LYS A 137 0.35 47.95 -26.79
C LYS A 137 0.04 48.52 -28.16
N LEU A 138 -1.21 48.45 -28.63
CA LEU A 138 -1.60 49.06 -29.90
C LEU A 138 -1.48 50.58 -29.86
N GLU A 139 -1.90 51.22 -28.76
CA GLU A 139 -1.72 52.67 -28.59
C GLU A 139 -0.24 53.05 -28.47
N LEU A 140 0.57 52.26 -27.77
CA LEU A 140 2.03 52.44 -27.70
C LEU A 140 2.69 52.20 -29.05
N GLN A 141 2.29 51.20 -29.83
CA GLN A 141 2.83 50.93 -31.17
C GLN A 141 2.46 52.05 -32.14
N LYS A 142 1.23 52.57 -32.07
CA LYS A 142 0.83 53.79 -32.77
C LYS A 142 1.66 54.99 -32.36
N GLN A 143 2.13 55.06 -31.10
CA GLN A 143 3.10 56.06 -30.66
C GLN A 143 4.55 55.70 -31.02
N GLN A 144 4.93 54.43 -31.14
CA GLN A 144 6.29 53.95 -31.40
C GLN A 144 6.60 53.85 -32.90
N GLU A 145 5.60 53.77 -33.77
CA GLU A 145 5.73 54.13 -35.19
C GLU A 145 6.15 55.60 -35.38
N SER A 146 6.23 56.39 -34.30
CA SER A 146 6.92 57.68 -34.27
C SER A 146 8.41 57.62 -33.87
N SER A 147 8.98 56.47 -33.47
CA SER A 147 10.43 56.23 -33.26
C SER A 147 10.76 54.78 -32.83
N PRO A 148 11.68 54.04 -33.51
CA PRO A 148 12.17 52.74 -33.02
C PRO A 148 13.68 52.70 -32.77
N ASP A 149 14.11 51.96 -31.72
CA ASP A 149 15.30 51.07 -31.70
C ASP A 149 15.36 50.26 -30.38
N ASN A 150 15.31 48.91 -30.39
CA ASN A 150 16.41 47.91 -30.36
C ASN A 150 16.75 47.40 -28.94
N THR A 151 17.19 46.16 -28.61
CA THR A 151 17.07 44.74 -29.04
C THR A 151 17.82 43.89 -27.97
N ILE A 152 17.59 42.54 -27.91
CA ILE A 152 18.56 41.44 -27.51
C ILE A 152 18.88 41.25 -25.99
N ASP A 153 19.11 40.08 -25.37
CA ASP A 153 18.99 38.62 -25.64
C ASP A 153 19.56 37.81 -24.41
N ALA A 154 19.22 36.51 -24.30
CA ALA A 154 19.97 35.34 -23.77
C ALA A 154 20.52 35.31 -22.31
N SER A 155 20.70 34.19 -21.58
CA SER A 155 20.59 32.73 -21.79
C SER A 155 20.83 31.97 -20.45
N ALA A 156 20.34 30.72 -20.40
CA ALA A 156 20.56 29.54 -19.54
C ALA A 156 21.91 29.36 -18.79
N HIS A 157 21.95 28.58 -17.69
CA HIS A 157 22.18 27.11 -17.70
C HIS A 157 22.22 26.47 -16.29
N GLU A 158 21.95 25.16 -16.30
CA GLU A 158 21.78 24.12 -15.27
C GLU A 158 22.96 23.77 -14.33
N GLY A 159 22.68 22.92 -13.33
CA GLY A 159 23.66 22.03 -12.68
C GLY A 159 23.06 20.96 -11.75
N PHE A 160 23.06 19.69 -12.20
CA PHE A 160 22.82 18.45 -11.45
C PHE A 160 24.02 18.05 -10.55
N ASN A 161 23.82 17.35 -9.42
CA ASN A 161 24.32 15.96 -9.25
C ASN A 161 23.86 15.25 -7.96
N GLN A 162 23.87 13.92 -8.06
CA GLN A 162 23.49 12.84 -7.16
C GLN A 162 24.63 12.43 -6.21
N GLN A 163 24.29 11.76 -5.10
CA GLN A 163 25.15 10.80 -4.36
C GLN A 163 24.23 10.04 -3.37
N ASP A 164 23.94 8.74 -3.53
CA ASP A 164 24.78 7.55 -3.40
C ASP A 164 25.22 7.28 -1.95
N GLN A 165 24.55 6.33 -1.25
CA GLN A 165 25.24 5.35 -0.40
C GLN A 165 24.35 4.23 0.15
N ARG A 166 24.95 3.04 0.10
CA ARG A 166 24.46 1.70 0.42
C ARG A 166 24.50 1.43 1.93
N ASP A 167 23.58 0.60 2.42
CA ASP A 167 23.75 -0.18 3.64
C ASP A 167 23.33 -1.64 3.41
N VAL A 168 24.29 -2.56 3.44
CA VAL A 168 24.09 -4.01 3.28
C VAL A 168 23.86 -4.61 4.67
N LYS A 169 22.62 -5.03 4.96
CA LYS A 169 22.29 -5.88 6.10
C LYS A 169 22.14 -7.33 5.63
N ILE A 170 22.66 -8.24 6.44
CA ILE A 170 22.73 -9.68 6.17
C ILE A 170 21.32 -10.28 6.37
N SER A 171 20.64 -10.60 5.27
CA SER A 171 19.40 -11.40 5.26
C SER A 171 19.74 -12.89 5.12
N ALA A 172 18.86 -13.78 5.61
CA ALA A 172 19.06 -15.24 5.64
C ALA A 172 19.22 -15.90 4.25
N LEU A 173 19.00 -15.15 3.18
CA LEU A 173 19.17 -15.54 1.78
C LEU A 173 20.44 -14.97 1.11
N GLY A 174 21.30 -14.26 1.87
CA GLY A 174 22.46 -13.56 1.33
C GLY A 174 22.07 -12.37 0.43
N PRO A 175 23.05 -11.60 -0.11
CA PRO A 175 22.76 -10.58 -1.10
C PRO A 175 22.26 -11.25 -2.39
N LEU A 176 20.93 -11.33 -2.55
CA LEU A 176 20.29 -11.83 -3.78
C LEU A 176 20.80 -11.01 -4.98
N LYS A 177 21.32 -11.69 -6.01
CA LYS A 177 21.67 -11.02 -7.26
C LYS A 177 20.39 -10.49 -7.90
N ASP A 178 20.49 -9.38 -8.63
CA ASP A 178 19.31 -8.74 -9.25
C ASP A 178 18.50 -9.69 -10.14
N ASN A 179 19.16 -10.66 -10.78
CA ASN A 179 18.49 -11.70 -11.58
C ASN A 179 17.71 -12.69 -10.71
N GLU A 180 18.29 -13.16 -9.60
CA GLU A 180 17.66 -14.12 -8.68
C GLU A 180 16.46 -13.49 -7.97
N ARG A 181 16.57 -12.20 -7.60
CA ARG A 181 15.45 -11.42 -7.05
C ARG A 181 14.31 -11.30 -8.06
N LYS A 182 14.61 -11.01 -9.32
CA LYS A 182 13.59 -10.93 -10.38
C LYS A 182 12.85 -12.26 -10.55
N ASP A 183 13.57 -13.38 -10.60
CA ASP A 183 12.97 -14.70 -10.76
C ASP A 183 12.08 -15.06 -9.56
N LEU A 184 12.54 -14.74 -8.34
CA LEU A 184 11.78 -14.96 -7.11
C LEU A 184 10.52 -14.08 -7.07
N ASN A 185 10.63 -12.80 -7.44
CA ASN A 185 9.49 -11.89 -7.52
C ASN A 185 8.47 -12.39 -8.55
N CYS A 186 8.91 -12.90 -9.70
CA CYS A 186 8.01 -13.52 -10.67
C CYS A 186 7.25 -14.70 -10.07
N ALA A 187 7.94 -15.60 -9.36
CA ALA A 187 7.32 -16.76 -8.71
C ALA A 187 6.35 -16.37 -7.59
N VAL A 188 6.69 -15.38 -6.77
CA VAL A 188 5.83 -14.87 -5.68
C VAL A 188 4.58 -14.22 -6.27
N LYS A 189 4.73 -13.40 -7.31
CA LYS A 189 3.58 -12.79 -8.00
C LYS A 189 2.64 -13.85 -8.59
N GLU A 190 3.19 -14.87 -9.24
CA GLU A 190 2.40 -15.97 -9.80
C GLU A 190 1.64 -16.72 -8.70
N TYR A 191 2.30 -17.01 -7.57
CA TYR A 191 1.64 -17.60 -6.42
C TYR A 191 0.45 -16.75 -5.93
N LEU A 192 0.66 -15.44 -5.76
CA LEU A 192 -0.39 -14.54 -5.27
C LEU A 192 -1.60 -14.55 -6.20
N LEU A 193 -1.38 -14.49 -7.52
CA LEU A 193 -2.44 -14.56 -8.52
C LEU A 193 -3.17 -15.90 -8.52
N LEU A 194 -2.45 -17.02 -8.46
CA LEU A 194 -3.04 -18.37 -8.46
C LEU A 194 -3.86 -18.63 -7.20
N ALA A 195 -3.46 -18.07 -6.06
CA ALA A 195 -4.16 -18.19 -4.80
C ALA A 195 -5.33 -17.18 -4.65
N GLY A 196 -5.53 -16.29 -5.62
CA GLY A 196 -6.63 -15.31 -5.62
C GLY A 196 -6.34 -14.00 -4.88
N TYR A 197 -5.11 -13.79 -4.42
CA TYR A 197 -4.65 -12.59 -3.72
C TYR A 197 -4.34 -11.46 -4.71
N ARG A 198 -5.38 -10.82 -5.23
CA ARG A 198 -5.25 -9.85 -6.33
C ARG A 198 -4.73 -8.52 -5.84
N LEU A 199 -5.07 -8.11 -4.63
CA LEU A 199 -4.58 -6.86 -4.05
C LEU A 199 -3.09 -6.97 -3.79
N ALA A 200 -2.67 -8.00 -3.06
CA ALA A 200 -1.26 -8.26 -2.80
C ALA A 200 -0.45 -8.40 -4.09
N ALA A 201 -0.98 -9.10 -5.12
CA ALA A 201 -0.29 -9.25 -6.39
C ALA A 201 -0.14 -7.94 -7.19
N MET A 202 -1.07 -6.99 -7.03
CA MET A 202 -1.04 -5.69 -7.70
C MET A 202 0.05 -4.82 -7.09
N THR A 203 0.11 -4.75 -5.77
CA THR A 203 1.04 -3.86 -5.07
C THR A 203 2.46 -4.42 -5.01
N PHE A 204 2.62 -5.75 -5.01
CA PHE A 204 3.93 -6.42 -4.95
C PHE A 204 4.92 -6.00 -6.05
N ILE A 205 4.44 -5.54 -7.20
CA ILE A 205 5.31 -5.07 -8.29
C ILE A 205 5.67 -3.58 -8.23
N GLU A 206 4.92 -2.80 -7.45
CA GLU A 206 5.13 -1.37 -7.30
C GLU A 206 6.06 -1.05 -6.11
N GLU A 207 6.05 -1.94 -5.12
CA GLU A 207 6.93 -1.93 -3.95
C GLU A 207 8.35 -2.46 -4.28
#